data_AF-X0YDZ1-F1
#
_entry.id   AF-X0YDZ1-F1
#
_cell.length_a   1.000
_cell.length_b   1.000
_cell.length_c   1.000
_cell.angle_alpha   90.00
_cell.angle_beta   90.00
_cell.angle_gamma   90.00
#
_symmetry.space_group_name_H-M   'P 1'
#
loop_
_entity.id
_entity.type
_entity.pdbx_description
1 polymer ?
#
loop_
_entity_poly.entity_id
_entity_poly.type
_entity_poly.pdbx_seq_one_letter_code
_entity_poly.pdbx_strand_id
1 'polypeptide(L)' 'LENRSDEEKYLLTAQAAIEEDMAEVVVLGCAGMTGLDKRLEQKLGVPVLDGVVCALIIAVGLVKYQVSTSKIRRYR' A
#
# COMPACT_ATOMS: atom_id res chain seq x y z
N LEU A 1 16.88 24.74 -0.19
CA LEU A 1 16.66 23.43 0.48
C LEU A 1 15.24 22.90 0.29
N GLU A 2 14.40 23.50 -0.56
CA GLU A 2 12.99 23.10 -0.71
C GLU A 2 12.68 22.90 -2.19
N ASN A 3 12.78 21.66 -2.62
CA ASN A 3 12.00 21.01 -3.70
C ASN A 3 12.50 19.58 -3.88
N ARG A 4 12.53 18.81 -2.78
CA ARG A 4 12.65 17.35 -2.91
C ARG A 4 11.29 16.83 -3.34
N SER A 5 11.25 16.02 -4.39
CA SER A 5 10.01 15.40 -4.84
C SER A 5 9.37 14.62 -3.69
N ASP A 6 8.03 14.58 -3.62
CA ASP A 6 7.35 13.85 -2.53
C ASP A 6 7.72 12.36 -2.53
N GLU A 7 8.04 11.81 -3.70
CA GLU A 7 8.60 10.46 -3.85
C GLU A 7 9.91 10.25 -3.09
N GLU A 8 10.83 11.22 -3.09
CA GLU A 8 12.08 11.10 -2.33
C GLU A 8 11.83 11.04 -0.83
N LYS A 9 10.84 11.80 -0.34
CA LYS A 9 10.47 11.77 1.08
C LYS A 9 9.96 10.38 1.45
N TYR A 10 9.06 9.82 0.63
CA TYR A 10 8.52 8.48 0.86
C TYR A 10 9.60 7.40 0.78
N LEU A 11 10.52 7.50 -0.17
CA LEU A 11 11.64 6.58 -0.29
C LEU A 11 12.51 6.58 0.97
N LEU A 12 12.89 7.76 1.47
CA LEU A 12 13.71 7.86 2.68
C LEU A 12 12.98 7.32 3.91
N THR A 13 11.71 7.63 4.08
CA THR A 13 10.91 7.09 5.20
C THR A 13 10.81 5.57 5.13
N ALA A 14 10.57 5.01 3.94
CA ALA A 14 10.51 3.58 3.75
C ALA A 14 11.86 2.90 4.00
N GLN A 15 12.97 3.51 3.57
CA GLN A 15 14.32 3.01 3.83
C GLN A 15 14.62 2.96 5.33
N ALA A 16 14.28 4.03 6.06
CA ALA A 16 14.44 4.08 7.52
C ALA A 16 13.62 2.97 8.20
N ALA A 17 12.38 2.73 7.78
CA ALA A 17 11.56 1.64 8.33
C ALA A 17 12.18 0.25 8.07
N ILE A 18 12.86 0.04 6.95
CA ILE A 18 13.55 -1.23 6.66
C ILE A 18 14.77 -1.39 7.57
N GLU A 19 15.58 -0.34 7.73
CA GLU A 19 16.85 -0.39 8.47
C GLU A 19 16.67 -0.36 10.00
N GLU A 20 15.72 0.45 10.49
CA GLU A 20 15.53 0.71 11.91
C GLU A 20 14.45 -0.19 12.52
N ASP A 21 13.34 -0.41 11.80
CA ASP A 21 12.21 -1.20 12.29
C ASP A 21 12.24 -2.66 11.81
N MET A 22 13.25 -3.03 11.02
CA MET A 22 13.38 -4.35 10.38
C MET A 22 12.18 -4.70 9.50
N ALA A 23 11.59 -3.71 8.83
CA ALA A 23 10.46 -3.94 7.93
C ALA A 23 10.89 -4.72 6.67
N GLU A 24 10.21 -5.84 6.40
CA GLU A 24 10.46 -6.67 5.20
C GLU A 24 9.48 -6.36 4.05
N VAL A 25 8.44 -5.56 4.29
CA VAL A 25 7.42 -5.14 3.32
C VAL A 25 6.95 -3.74 3.66
N VAL A 26 6.72 -2.91 2.64
CA VAL A 26 6.18 -1.55 2.79
C VAL A 26 4.75 -1.49 2.24
N VAL A 27 3.84 -0.81 2.95
CA VAL A 27 2.47 -0.57 2.48
C VAL A 27 2.26 0.92 2.29
N LEU A 28 1.81 1.32 1.10
CA LEU A 28 1.50 2.73 0.81
C LEU A 28 0.28 3.16 1.64
N GLY A 29 0.47 4.15 2.50
CA GLY A 29 -0.52 4.57 3.50
C GLY A 29 -1.57 5.58 3.03
N CYS A 30 -1.49 6.07 1.78
CA CYS A 30 -2.41 7.08 1.27
C CYS A 30 -2.76 6.82 -0.20
N ALA A 31 -4.03 7.01 -0.57
CA ALA A 31 -4.50 6.87 -1.96
C ALA A 31 -3.77 7.83 -2.92
N GLY A 32 -3.26 8.97 -2.44
CA GLY A 32 -2.43 9.89 -3.23
C GLY A 32 -1.08 9.32 -3.66
N MET A 33 -0.68 8.15 -3.14
CA MET A 33 0.57 7.45 -3.46
C MET A 33 0.37 6.33 -4.51
N THR A 34 -0.86 6.13 -5.01
CA THR A 34 -1.18 5.03 -5.93
C THR A 34 -0.24 5.01 -7.13
N GLY A 35 0.28 3.84 -7.49
CA GLY A 35 1.22 3.64 -8.60
C GLY A 35 2.69 3.98 -8.32
N LEU A 36 3.03 4.36 -7.08
CA LEU A 36 4.43 4.48 -6.66
C LEU A 36 5.07 3.14 -6.26
N ASP A 37 4.25 2.11 -6.03
CA ASP A 37 4.65 0.80 -5.51
C ASP A 37 5.82 0.21 -6.30
N LYS A 38 5.69 0.06 -7.62
CA LYS A 38 6.74 -0.57 -8.44
C LYS A 38 8.04 0.23 -8.50
N ARG A 39 7.96 1.55 -8.42
CA ARG A 39 9.15 2.42 -8.45
C ARG A 39 9.88 2.38 -7.11
N LEU A 40 9.14 2.34 -6.00
CA LEU A 40 9.72 2.21 -4.67
C LEU A 40 10.25 0.80 -4.42
N GLU A 41 9.54 -0.24 -4.85
CA GLU A 41 9.96 -1.65 -4.76
C GLU A 41 11.32 -1.87 -5.44
N GLN A 42 11.50 -1.33 -6.65
CA GLN A 42 12.78 -1.39 -7.36
C GLN A 42 13.94 -0.71 -6.60
N LYS A 43 13.67 0.37 -5.87
CA LYS A 43 14.68 1.14 -5.15
C LYS A 43 15.00 0.56 -3.77
N LEU A 44 13.99 0.02 -3.09
CA LEU A 44 14.08 -0.47 -1.71
C LEU A 44 14.50 -1.95 -1.65
N GLY A 45 14.27 -2.72 -2.72
CA GLY A 45 14.61 -4.15 -2.76
C GLY A 45 13.69 -5.05 -1.93
N VAL A 46 12.61 -4.50 -1.38
CA VAL A 46 11.56 -5.22 -0.65
C VAL A 46 10.19 -5.00 -1.30
N PRO A 47 9.22 -5.92 -1.15
CA PRO A 47 7.88 -5.73 -1.70
C PRO A 47 7.23 -4.44 -1.20
N VAL A 48 6.61 -3.68 -2.13
CA VAL A 48 5.81 -2.50 -1.80
C VAL A 48 4.38 -2.73 -2.28
N LEU A 49 3.41 -2.57 -1.37
CA LEU A 49 2.00 -2.80 -1.64
C LEU A 49 1.25 -1.48 -1.82
N ASP A 50 0.61 -1.32 -2.98
CA ASP A 50 -0.39 -0.30 -3.19
C ASP A 50 -1.73 -0.73 -2.59
N GLY A 51 -2.15 -0.03 -1.53
CA GLY A 51 -3.41 -0.33 -0.83
C GLY A 51 -4.66 -0.26 -1.71
N VAL A 52 -4.68 0.62 -2.73
CA VAL A 52 -5.82 0.74 -3.66
C VAL A 52 -5.90 -0.47 -4.57
N VAL A 53 -4.77 -0.91 -5.13
CA VAL A 53 -4.70 -2.12 -5.97
C VAL A 53 -5.03 -3.36 -5.14
N CYS A 54 -4.46 -3.49 -3.94
CA CYS A 54 -4.76 -4.60 -3.03
C CYS A 54 -6.25 -4.66 -2.67
N ALA A 55 -6.88 -3.52 -2.36
CA ALA A 55 -8.30 -3.45 -2.06
C ALA A 55 -9.17 -3.91 -3.23
N LEU A 56 -8.81 -3.51 -4.47
CA LEU A 56 -9.51 -3.96 -5.67
C LEU A 56 -9.45 -5.48 -5.84
N ILE A 57 -8.28 -6.10 -5.63
CA ILE A 57 -8.10 -7.55 -5.72
C ILE A 57 -9.00 -8.27 -4.71
N ILE A 58 -9.04 -7.80 -3.46
CA ILE A 58 -9.90 -8.37 -2.40
C ILE A 58 -11.37 -8.23 -2.79
N ALA A 59 -11.80 -7.04 -3.23
CA ALA A 59 -13.18 -6.80 -3.63
C ALA A 59 -13.62 -7.70 -4.80
N VAL A 60 -12.77 -7.86 -5.82
CA VAL A 60 -13.01 -8.78 -6.94
C VAL A 60 -13.11 -10.22 -6.45
N GLY A 61 -12.28 -10.63 -5.49
CA GLY A 61 -12.35 -11.95 -4.86
C GLY A 61 -13.71 -12.21 -4.20
N LEU A 62 -14.22 -11.25 -3.43
CA LEU A 62 -15.53 -11.35 -2.78
C LEU A 62 -16.68 -11.47 -3.79
N VAL A 63 -16.63 -10.68 -4.87
CA VAL A 63 -17.61 -10.75 -5.97
C VAL A 63 -17.57 -12.11 -6.66
N LYS A 64 -16.38 -12.62 -6.99
CA LYS A 64 -16.21 -13.96 -7.60
C LYS A 64 -16.70 -15.08 -6.69
N TYR A 65 -16.52 -14.93 -5.38
CA TYR A 65 -17.00 -15.88 -4.38
C TYR A 65 -18.51 -15.75 -4.07
N GLN A 66 -19.20 -14.78 -4.68
CA GLN A 66 -20.64 -14.53 -4.50
C GLN A 66 -21.04 -14.27 -3.04
N VAL A 67 -20.17 -13.57 -2.30
CA VAL A 67 -20.46 -13.14 -0.92
C VAL A 67 -20.51 -11.63 -0.81
N SER A 68 -21.27 -11.13 0.15
CA SER A 68 -21.40 -9.70 0.44
C SER A 68 -21.50 -9.47 1.96
N THR A 69 -21.43 -8.20 2.36
CA THR A 69 -21.54 -7.81 3.78
C THR A 69 -22.87 -8.27 4.38
N SER A 70 -22.81 -9.04 5.48
CA SER A 70 -24.00 -9.53 6.16
C SER A 70 -24.88 -8.41 6.72
N LYS A 71 -26.17 -8.49 6.43
CA LYS A 71 -27.21 -7.50 6.79
C LYS A 71 -28.01 -7.88 8.03
N ILE A 72 -27.65 -8.97 8.73
CA ILE A 72 -28.44 -9.50 9.85
C ILE A 72 -28.43 -8.60 11.10
N ARG A 73 -27.33 -7.88 11.36
CA ARG A 73 -27.15 -7.03 12.56
C ARG A 73 -26.42 -5.73 12.23
N ARG A 74 -25.11 -5.66 12.47
CA ARG A 74 -24.30 -4.42 12.53
C ARG A 74 -24.35 -3.57 11.28
N TYR A 75 -24.33 -4.19 10.10
CA TYR A 75 -24.28 -3.51 8.82
C TYR A 75 -25.61 -3.61 8.09
N ARG A 76 -26.75 -3.32 8.73
CA ARG A 76 -28.05 -3.18 8.03
C ARG A 76 -27.95 -2.13 6.93
#